data_AF-A0A5C6WVA8-F1
#
_entry.id   AF-A0A5C6WVA8-F1
#
_cell.length_a   1.000
_cell.length_b   1.000
_cell.length_c   1.000
_cell.angle_alpha   90.00
_cell.angle_beta   90.00
_cell.angle_gamma   90.00
#
_symmetry.space_group_name_H-M   'P 1'
#
loop_
_entity.id
_entity.type
_entity.pdbx_description
1 polymer ?
#
loop_
_entity_poly.entity_id
_entity_poly.type
_entity_poly.pdbx_seq_one_letter_code
_entity_poly.pdbx_strand_id
1 'polypeptide(L)'
;MHRLLRWSLVAGAAIMLSACVEGIDDGSTLQLRTAAPEQEGAQLGMDEGNTVELAAEARQARMVIFDAILGSNPSAPPSVEVARVVDTPLFVDDDAHDTDTHWITRARIEDTQGATLWSQRVNSLFQLLEFLNLLLDQQAAVELNANQVYALVRAQYTPLTQFATRVPTDVAGAEDYILELAQADGSWVELGRFPIEELLAQAEPNSVEGQVDTIVESGPADDRMDIVILADGYTDEERALFEGDAQAVAERILQTSPFIEHRDLFNVHSVWTPSNESGAGYDCRFGQTACEGRLRDTVFETTFVIPAVADIFNIDIGEVSDRVALPIQVGRMFEAAALAQYDEIVLLSNTRKVSGFAGVYVSLVTTYDNRQSFPDTVVHELGHTLGMLGDEYMVDGDPCFFNEPFIPLPANIDELRQGEPLSWDAWVGADTPLPTPPNQATAHPVGAYERAYNCEFLVRPSYECMMKDSGDDFCPVCAEQMVRRFYSGVDPTPNEALVVERVSPGVIEARVPRRDAPGRYAVTWYLGDRKIGEGARQRVGGATFTDAEGSGWVELRAQVTNTTDFLASDHPAVNDTFTLWVKREDAP
;
A
#
# COMPACT_ATOMS: atom_id res chain seq x y z
N MET A 1 -39.15 -54.95 -8.66
CA MET A 1 -40.51 -54.46 -9.03
C MET A 1 -40.52 -52.96 -8.74
N HIS A 2 -40.20 -52.11 -9.74
CA HIS A 2 -41.17 -51.37 -10.58
C HIS A 2 -41.86 -50.23 -9.80
N ARG A 3 -41.51 -48.96 -10.10
CA ARG A 3 -42.21 -48.01 -11.03
C ARG A 3 -43.43 -47.37 -10.32
N LEU A 4 -43.70 -46.05 -10.24
CA LEU A 4 -43.72 -44.96 -11.25
C LEU A 4 -44.18 -43.61 -10.61
N LEU A 5 -43.84 -42.49 -11.29
CA LEU A 5 -44.55 -41.16 -11.46
C LEU A 5 -44.72 -40.23 -10.23
N ARG A 6 -44.12 -39.02 -10.17
CA ARG A 6 -44.26 -37.73 -10.92
C ARG A 6 -45.39 -36.78 -10.44
N TRP A 7 -44.93 -35.61 -9.94
CA TRP A 7 -45.44 -34.22 -10.06
C TRP A 7 -46.59 -33.66 -9.20
N SER A 8 -46.44 -32.34 -8.95
CA SER A 8 -47.36 -31.31 -8.38
C SER A 8 -47.12 -31.01 -6.89
N LEU A 9 -46.86 -29.81 -6.38
CA LEU A 9 -46.98 -28.43 -6.88
C LEU A 9 -45.95 -27.52 -6.16
N VAL A 10 -45.20 -26.75 -6.93
CA VAL A 10 -44.59 -25.48 -6.49
C VAL A 10 -45.60 -24.40 -6.86
N ALA A 11 -46.18 -23.72 -5.88
CA ALA A 11 -46.98 -22.52 -6.09
C ALA A 11 -46.98 -21.70 -4.80
N GLY A 12 -46.07 -20.73 -4.72
CA GLY A 12 -46.05 -19.82 -3.57
C GLY A 12 -44.78 -18.98 -3.43
N ALA A 13 -44.29 -18.36 -4.51
CA ALA A 13 -43.36 -17.20 -4.45
C ALA A 13 -43.07 -16.58 -5.84
N ALA A 14 -44.01 -16.65 -6.80
CA ALA A 14 -43.82 -16.13 -8.16
C ALA A 14 -44.70 -14.91 -8.49
N ILE A 15 -45.23 -14.22 -7.48
CA ILE A 15 -46.09 -13.05 -7.67
C ILE A 15 -45.55 -11.89 -6.83
N MET A 16 -44.38 -11.38 -7.21
CA MET A 16 -43.88 -10.03 -6.89
C MET A 16 -42.65 -9.64 -7.74
N LEU A 17 -42.37 -10.35 -8.85
CA LEU A 17 -41.22 -10.06 -9.75
C LEU A 17 -41.61 -9.88 -11.23
N SER A 18 -42.90 -9.97 -11.56
CA SER A 18 -43.41 -9.72 -12.92
C SER A 18 -44.04 -8.33 -13.11
N ALA A 19 -44.07 -7.48 -12.07
CA ALA A 19 -44.75 -6.19 -12.12
C ALA A 19 -43.89 -4.99 -12.56
N CYS A 20 -42.68 -5.21 -13.12
CA CYS A 20 -41.82 -4.12 -13.58
C CYS A 20 -41.42 -4.21 -15.06
N VAL A 21 -42.03 -5.11 -15.86
CA VAL A 21 -41.74 -5.23 -17.30
C VAL A 21 -42.67 -4.36 -18.15
N GLU A 22 -43.89 -4.04 -17.68
CA GLU A 22 -44.95 -3.44 -18.52
C GLU A 22 -44.88 -1.90 -18.69
N GLY A 23 -43.86 -1.21 -18.15
CA GLY A 23 -43.83 0.27 -18.13
C GLY A 23 -42.72 0.96 -18.92
N ILE A 24 -41.75 0.22 -19.46
CA ILE A 24 -40.54 0.79 -20.09
C ILE A 24 -40.35 0.36 -21.56
N ASP A 25 -41.00 -0.73 -21.97
CA ASP A 25 -41.05 -1.18 -23.36
C ASP A 25 -42.26 -0.56 -24.05
N ASP A 26 -42.01 0.28 -25.06
CA ASP A 26 -43.03 0.90 -25.91
C ASP A 26 -43.08 0.29 -27.33
N GLY A 27 -42.39 -0.84 -27.53
CA GLY A 27 -42.23 -1.50 -28.82
C GLY A 27 -41.06 -1.00 -29.67
N SER A 28 -40.35 0.03 -29.22
CA SER A 28 -39.12 0.52 -29.86
C SER A 28 -37.98 -0.48 -29.72
N THR A 29 -36.97 -0.41 -30.58
CA THR A 29 -35.72 -1.16 -30.43
C THR A 29 -34.58 -0.26 -29.95
N LEU A 30 -33.58 -0.83 -29.27
CA LEU A 30 -32.40 -0.10 -28.80
C LEU A 30 -31.13 -0.62 -29.47
N GLN A 31 -30.27 0.29 -29.90
CA GLN A 31 -28.90 0.01 -30.33
C GLN A 31 -27.91 0.47 -29.25
N LEU A 32 -26.75 -0.20 -29.18
CA LEU A 32 -25.72 -0.02 -28.16
C LEU A 32 -24.34 0.09 -28.81
N ARG A 33 -23.45 0.90 -28.24
CA ARG A 33 -22.00 0.86 -28.52
C ARG A 33 -21.19 1.46 -27.38
N THR A 34 -19.90 1.11 -27.31
CA THR A 34 -18.98 1.54 -26.25
C THR A 34 -18.28 2.87 -26.53
N ALA A 35 -18.14 3.28 -27.81
CA ALA A 35 -17.46 4.51 -28.20
C ALA A 35 -18.43 5.63 -28.67
N ALA A 36 -17.97 6.88 -28.65
CA ALA A 36 -18.73 8.05 -29.10
C ALA A 36 -18.85 8.12 -30.64
N PRO A 37 -19.94 8.68 -31.21
CA PRO A 37 -20.19 8.68 -32.66
C PRO A 37 -19.15 9.44 -33.48
N GLU A 38 -18.54 10.46 -32.89
CA GLU A 38 -17.55 11.30 -33.57
C GLU A 38 -16.15 10.67 -33.57
N GLN A 39 -15.86 9.73 -32.66
CA GLN A 39 -14.56 9.08 -32.57
C GLN A 39 -14.36 7.95 -33.60
N GLU A 40 -15.44 7.32 -34.09
CA GLU A 40 -15.38 6.19 -35.05
C GLU A 40 -15.56 6.61 -36.53
N GLY A 41 -15.73 7.90 -36.82
CA GLY A 41 -16.08 8.39 -38.16
C GLY A 41 -14.99 8.29 -39.25
N ALA A 42 -13.79 7.79 -38.94
CA ALA A 42 -12.69 7.77 -39.92
C ALA A 42 -11.92 6.45 -40.08
N GLN A 43 -11.95 5.50 -39.13
CA GLN A 43 -11.22 4.24 -39.26
C GLN A 43 -11.95 3.14 -38.49
N LEU A 44 -11.93 1.92 -39.04
CA LEU A 44 -12.46 0.66 -38.49
C LEU A 44 -13.90 0.35 -38.92
N GLY A 45 -14.03 -0.20 -40.13
CA GLY A 45 -15.18 -1.01 -40.50
C GLY A 45 -15.36 -2.13 -39.47
N MET A 46 -16.41 -2.00 -38.66
CA MET A 46 -16.66 -2.79 -37.47
C MET A 46 -16.91 -4.26 -37.83
N ASP A 47 -16.21 -5.14 -37.11
CA ASP A 47 -16.57 -6.56 -36.96
C ASP A 47 -17.06 -6.77 -35.52
N GLU A 48 -17.94 -7.76 -35.35
CA GLU A 48 -18.70 -8.06 -34.15
C GLU A 48 -17.80 -8.35 -32.93
N GLY A 49 -18.04 -7.66 -31.80
CA GLY A 49 -17.73 -8.20 -30.47
C GLY A 49 -16.29 -8.18 -29.97
N ASN A 50 -15.52 -7.12 -30.19
CA ASN A 50 -14.26 -6.95 -29.47
C ASN A 50 -14.50 -6.35 -28.08
N THR A 51 -14.19 -7.12 -27.04
CA THR A 51 -13.83 -6.59 -25.72
C THR A 51 -12.60 -5.70 -25.93
N VAL A 52 -12.75 -4.39 -25.68
CA VAL A 52 -11.57 -3.55 -25.48
C VAL A 52 -11.04 -3.96 -24.12
N GLU A 53 -9.93 -4.67 -24.07
CA GLU A 53 -9.10 -4.65 -22.87
C GLU A 53 -8.80 -3.18 -22.62
N LEU A 54 -9.45 -2.61 -21.60
CA LEU A 54 -8.87 -1.45 -20.92
C LEU A 54 -7.51 -1.97 -20.51
N ALA A 55 -6.46 -1.50 -21.17
CA ALA A 55 -5.12 -1.94 -20.88
C ALA A 55 -4.96 -1.78 -19.38
N ALA A 56 -4.82 -2.90 -18.65
CA ALA A 56 -4.27 -2.86 -17.31
C ALA A 56 -3.04 -1.98 -17.45
N GLU A 57 -3.02 -0.85 -16.75
CA GLU A 57 -1.88 0.05 -16.80
C GLU A 57 -0.64 -0.82 -16.64
N ALA A 58 0.34 -0.67 -17.53
CA ALA A 58 1.53 -1.50 -17.55
C ALA A 58 2.36 -1.18 -16.31
N ARG A 59 1.92 -1.70 -15.18
CA ARG A 59 2.50 -1.50 -13.86
C ARG A 59 3.59 -2.52 -13.60
N GLN A 60 3.99 -3.35 -14.56
CA GLN A 60 5.03 -4.34 -14.29
C GLN A 60 6.32 -3.68 -13.82
N ALA A 61 6.89 -4.24 -12.74
CA ALA A 61 8.13 -3.78 -12.15
C ALA A 61 9.03 -4.96 -11.78
N ARG A 62 10.32 -4.68 -11.65
CA ARG A 62 11.29 -5.57 -11.01
C ARG A 62 11.79 -4.97 -9.72
N MET A 63 12.00 -5.81 -8.71
CA MET A 63 12.68 -5.37 -7.51
C MET A 63 14.19 -5.29 -7.76
N VAL A 64 14.74 -4.08 -7.61
CA VAL A 64 16.18 -3.83 -7.69
C VAL A 64 16.68 -3.43 -6.31
N ILE A 65 17.71 -4.13 -5.84
CA ILE A 65 18.36 -3.91 -4.56
C ILE A 65 19.70 -3.23 -4.83
N PHE A 66 19.91 -2.11 -4.16
CA PHE A 66 21.11 -1.31 -4.24
C PHE A 66 21.88 -1.36 -2.93
N ASP A 67 23.20 -1.48 -3.03
CA ASP A 67 24.11 -1.18 -1.92
C ASP A 67 24.38 0.32 -1.93
N ALA A 68 24.06 1.01 -0.83
CA ALA A 68 24.53 2.36 -0.65
C ALA A 68 26.07 2.39 -0.53
N ILE A 69 26.69 3.52 -0.87
CA ILE A 69 28.12 3.75 -0.77
C ILE A 69 28.37 5.15 -0.21
N LEU A 70 28.68 5.23 1.09
CA LEU A 70 29.23 6.43 1.71
C LEU A 70 30.74 6.28 1.89
N GLY A 71 31.50 7.15 1.24
CA GLY A 71 32.95 7.21 1.42
C GLY A 71 33.34 7.81 2.77
N SER A 72 34.54 7.49 3.26
CA SER A 72 35.07 8.05 4.52
C SER A 72 35.30 9.57 4.51
N ASN A 73 35.23 10.21 3.33
CA ASN A 73 35.24 11.65 3.16
C ASN A 73 33.80 12.19 3.17
N PRO A 74 33.38 12.95 4.20
CA PRO A 74 32.04 13.54 4.29
C PRO A 74 31.69 14.50 3.16
N SER A 75 32.69 15.01 2.44
CA SER A 75 32.48 15.92 1.31
C SER A 75 32.28 15.20 -0.03
N ALA A 76 32.43 13.87 -0.10
CA ALA A 76 32.11 13.11 -1.29
C ALA A 76 30.60 12.80 -1.30
N PRO A 77 29.89 13.01 -2.42
CA PRO A 77 28.48 12.66 -2.49
C PRO A 77 28.29 11.15 -2.31
N PRO A 78 27.20 10.72 -1.65
CA PRO A 78 26.82 9.32 -1.61
C PRO A 78 26.65 8.78 -3.02
N SER A 79 26.92 7.49 -3.20
CA SER A 79 26.63 6.78 -4.44
C SER A 79 25.98 5.44 -4.15
N VAL A 80 25.47 4.76 -5.18
CA VAL A 80 24.84 3.45 -5.06
C VAL A 80 25.36 2.51 -6.14
N GLU A 81 25.41 1.21 -5.84
CA GLU A 81 25.67 0.16 -6.83
C GLU A 81 24.61 -0.92 -6.77
N VAL A 82 24.38 -1.61 -7.89
CA VAL A 82 23.39 -2.69 -7.97
C VAL A 82 23.92 -3.90 -7.21
N ALA A 83 23.20 -4.31 -6.17
CA ALA A 83 23.50 -5.52 -5.40
C ALA A 83 22.79 -6.74 -6.01
N ARG A 84 21.52 -6.58 -6.41
CA ARG A 84 20.68 -7.67 -6.93
C ARG A 84 19.53 -7.10 -7.77
N VAL A 85 19.16 -7.80 -8.83
CA VAL A 85 17.89 -7.60 -9.54
C VAL A 85 17.11 -8.90 -9.42
N VAL A 86 15.95 -8.83 -8.77
CA VAL A 86 15.09 -9.98 -8.55
C VAL A 86 14.04 -10.01 -9.65
N ASP A 87 13.85 -11.16 -10.31
CA ASP A 87 12.75 -11.36 -11.24
C ASP A 87 11.45 -11.55 -10.46
N THR A 88 10.75 -10.43 -10.22
CA THR A 88 9.58 -10.37 -9.36
C THR A 88 8.32 -10.10 -10.17
N PRO A 89 7.19 -10.74 -9.85
CA PRO A 89 5.91 -10.32 -10.41
C PRO A 89 5.36 -9.16 -9.56
N LEU A 90 5.81 -7.94 -9.85
CA LEU A 90 5.44 -6.74 -9.08
C LEU A 90 4.69 -5.73 -9.93
N PHE A 91 3.90 -4.92 -9.22
CA PHE A 91 3.34 -3.69 -9.74
C PHE A 91 4.10 -2.46 -9.23
N VAL A 92 4.27 -1.46 -10.11
CA VAL A 92 4.71 -0.12 -9.76
C VAL A 92 3.64 0.49 -8.88
N ASP A 93 4.08 1.08 -7.78
CA ASP A 93 3.25 1.95 -6.97
C ASP A 93 3.19 3.30 -7.71
N ASP A 94 2.13 3.47 -8.51
CA ASP A 94 1.89 4.68 -9.30
C ASP A 94 0.93 5.58 -8.53
N ASP A 95 1.50 6.41 -7.66
CA ASP A 95 0.73 7.44 -6.99
C ASP A 95 0.72 8.74 -7.78
N ALA A 96 -0.05 8.75 -8.87
CA ALA A 96 -0.25 9.95 -9.69
C ALA A 96 -1.03 11.06 -8.96
N HIS A 97 -1.59 10.76 -7.77
CA HIS A 97 -2.51 11.62 -7.03
C HIS A 97 -1.90 12.15 -5.73
N ASP A 98 -0.87 11.50 -5.20
CA ASP A 98 -0.17 11.92 -4.01
C ASP A 98 0.95 12.90 -4.34
N THR A 99 0.75 14.14 -3.88
CA THR A 99 1.74 15.22 -3.96
C THR A 99 2.73 15.20 -2.79
N ASP A 100 2.62 14.22 -1.89
CA ASP A 100 3.26 14.30 -0.60
C ASP A 100 4.76 13.95 -0.63
N THR A 101 5.48 14.66 0.23
CA THR A 101 6.94 14.88 0.09
C THR A 101 7.79 13.99 1.00
N HIS A 102 7.18 13.01 1.66
CA HIS A 102 7.71 12.30 2.83
C HIS A 102 9.05 11.58 2.68
N TRP A 103 9.53 11.32 1.46
CA TRP A 103 10.76 10.57 1.24
C TRP A 103 11.94 11.43 0.81
N ILE A 104 13.09 11.16 1.41
CA ILE A 104 14.37 11.77 1.09
C ILE A 104 14.96 11.26 -0.22
N THR A 105 14.56 10.07 -0.68
CA THR A 105 15.06 9.48 -1.93
C THR A 105 14.00 9.51 -3.02
N ARG A 106 14.44 9.71 -4.26
CA ARG A 106 13.60 9.72 -5.47
C ARG A 106 14.24 8.86 -6.53
N ALA A 107 13.43 8.05 -7.20
CA ALA A 107 13.75 7.39 -8.44
C ALA A 107 13.12 8.14 -9.62
N ARG A 108 13.81 8.16 -10.75
CA ARG A 108 13.34 8.82 -11.96
C ARG A 108 13.82 8.09 -13.20
N ILE A 109 13.00 8.10 -14.25
CA ILE A 109 13.33 7.58 -15.57
C ILE A 109 13.41 8.74 -16.55
N GLU A 110 14.49 8.81 -17.33
CA GLU A 110 14.69 9.78 -18.40
C GLU A 110 14.68 9.15 -19.78
N ASP A 111 14.30 9.94 -20.79
CA ASP A 111 14.56 9.62 -22.20
C ASP A 111 15.96 10.07 -22.67
N THR A 112 16.30 9.77 -23.92
CA THR A 112 17.56 10.18 -24.57
C THR A 112 17.80 11.70 -24.64
N GLN A 113 16.80 12.53 -24.37
CA GLN A 113 16.88 13.99 -24.36
C GLN A 113 16.98 14.55 -22.92
N GLY A 114 16.93 13.68 -21.90
CA GLY A 114 16.92 14.06 -20.49
C GLY A 114 15.54 14.50 -19.98
N ALA A 115 14.46 14.20 -20.70
CA ALA A 115 13.11 14.47 -20.22
C ALA A 115 12.66 13.37 -19.25
N THR A 116 12.14 13.77 -18.08
CA THR A 116 11.53 12.84 -17.13
C THR A 116 10.29 12.19 -17.71
N LEU A 117 10.29 10.86 -17.81
CA LEU A 117 9.13 10.07 -18.23
C LEU A 117 8.34 9.52 -17.04
N TRP A 118 9.03 9.19 -15.96
CA TRP A 118 8.46 8.63 -14.74
C TRP A 118 9.29 9.05 -13.54
N SER A 119 8.67 9.20 -12.37
CA SER A 119 9.38 9.40 -11.12
C SER A 119 8.56 8.91 -9.95
N GLN A 120 9.21 8.34 -8.96
CA GLN A 120 8.59 7.92 -7.71
C GLN A 120 9.50 8.28 -6.56
N ARG A 121 8.88 8.55 -5.42
CA ARG A 121 9.60 8.62 -4.16
C ARG A 121 9.96 7.20 -3.68
N VAL A 122 11.14 7.03 -3.10
CA VAL A 122 11.59 5.72 -2.62
C VAL A 122 12.04 5.88 -1.18
N ASN A 123 11.64 4.96 -0.31
CA ASN A 123 12.21 4.87 1.03
C ASN A 123 13.64 4.29 0.94
N SER A 124 14.57 4.72 1.81
CA SER A 124 15.95 4.23 1.80
C SER A 124 16.50 4.00 3.21
N LEU A 125 17.45 3.09 3.31
CA LEU A 125 18.07 2.70 4.58
C LEU A 125 18.94 3.80 5.23
N PHE A 126 19.12 4.95 4.57
CA PHE A 126 19.87 6.08 5.13
C PHE A 126 19.30 6.50 6.50
N GLN A 127 17.98 6.44 6.68
CA GLN A 127 17.29 6.80 7.93
C GLN A 127 17.71 5.92 9.12
N LEU A 128 17.88 4.62 8.92
CA LEU A 128 18.33 3.71 9.98
C LEU A 128 19.77 3.98 10.40
N LEU A 129 20.64 4.29 9.43
CA LEU A 129 22.06 4.50 9.71
C LEU A 129 22.29 5.80 10.49
N GLU A 130 21.46 6.80 10.24
CA GLU A 130 21.43 8.04 11.01
C GLU A 130 20.88 7.80 12.42
N PHE A 131 19.84 6.98 12.55
CA PHE A 131 19.34 6.49 13.83
C PHE A 131 20.44 5.78 14.64
N LEU A 132 21.18 4.85 14.02
CA LEU A 132 22.31 4.16 14.65
C LEU A 132 23.43 5.13 15.03
N ASN A 133 23.75 6.11 14.18
CA ASN A 133 24.77 7.11 14.48
C ASN A 133 24.39 7.99 15.68
N LEU A 134 23.13 8.46 15.75
CA LEU A 134 22.64 9.26 16.87
C LEU A 134 22.64 8.47 18.18
N LEU A 135 22.29 7.18 18.15
CA LEU A 135 22.39 6.31 19.32
C LEU A 135 23.85 6.15 19.78
N LEU A 136 24.78 5.96 18.84
CA LEU A 136 26.21 5.87 19.18
C LEU A 136 26.76 7.20 19.73
N ASP A 137 26.35 8.34 19.16
CA ASP A 137 26.76 9.67 19.59
C ASP A 137 26.27 10.01 21.00
N GLN A 138 25.05 9.57 21.36
CA GLN A 138 24.50 9.74 22.70
C GLN A 138 25.23 8.92 23.77
N GLN A 139 26.03 7.91 23.38
CA GLN A 139 26.68 6.98 24.29
C GLN A 139 28.21 7.13 24.38
N ALA A 140 28.79 8.03 23.59
CA ALA A 140 30.13 8.63 23.73
C ALA A 140 31.26 7.72 24.30
N ALA A 141 31.97 7.02 23.41
CA ALA A 141 33.35 6.57 23.65
C ALA A 141 34.23 6.49 22.38
N VAL A 142 33.65 6.59 21.19
CA VAL A 142 34.36 6.42 19.91
C VAL A 142 34.13 7.67 19.05
N GLU A 143 35.17 8.45 18.78
CA GLU A 143 35.11 9.65 17.92
C GLU A 143 34.98 9.26 16.42
N LEU A 144 33.93 8.52 16.06
CA LEU A 144 33.61 8.19 14.67
C LEU A 144 32.51 9.12 14.17
N ASN A 145 32.66 9.61 12.93
CA ASN A 145 31.55 10.28 12.24
C ASN A 145 30.66 9.25 11.51
N ALA A 146 29.47 9.66 11.11
CA ALA A 146 28.48 8.83 10.42
C ALA A 146 29.06 8.04 9.23
N ASN A 147 29.91 8.68 8.41
CA ASN A 147 30.55 8.00 7.26
C ASN A 147 31.55 6.92 7.69
N GLN A 148 32.22 7.09 8.83
CA GLN A 148 33.14 6.08 9.37
C GLN A 148 32.39 4.90 9.99
N VAL A 149 31.31 5.16 10.73
CA VAL A 149 30.40 4.12 11.22
C VAL A 149 29.85 3.34 10.03
N TYR A 150 29.39 4.05 9.01
CA TYR A 150 28.88 3.46 7.79
C TYR A 150 29.89 2.55 7.08
N ALA A 151 31.10 3.06 6.82
CA ALA A 151 32.12 2.28 6.13
C ALA A 151 32.46 0.99 6.88
N LEU A 152 32.35 1.00 8.21
CA LEU A 152 32.61 -0.15 9.05
C LEU A 152 31.42 -1.12 9.12
N VAL A 153 30.20 -0.63 9.29
CA VAL A 153 28.98 -1.45 9.17
C VAL A 153 28.97 -2.13 7.82
N ARG A 154 29.21 -1.40 6.73
CA ARG A 154 29.30 -1.97 5.39
C ARG A 154 30.39 -3.03 5.24
N ALA A 155 31.56 -2.80 5.83
CA ALA A 155 32.69 -3.75 5.74
C ALA A 155 32.43 -5.06 6.50
N GLN A 156 31.60 -5.04 7.54
CA GLN A 156 31.27 -6.22 8.35
C GLN A 156 29.95 -6.87 7.93
N TYR A 157 28.97 -6.06 7.55
CA TYR A 157 27.60 -6.42 7.22
C TYR A 157 27.10 -5.56 6.05
N THR A 158 27.67 -5.78 4.86
CA THR A 158 27.24 -5.09 3.63
C THR A 158 25.71 -5.09 3.43
N PRO A 159 24.98 -6.17 3.74
CA PRO A 159 23.52 -6.15 3.60
C PRO A 159 22.78 -5.15 4.48
N LEU A 160 23.36 -4.70 5.60
CA LEU A 160 22.83 -3.58 6.41
C LEU A 160 22.98 -2.22 5.73
N THR A 161 23.41 -2.18 4.47
CA THR A 161 23.45 -0.98 3.63
C THR A 161 22.58 -1.10 2.38
N GLN A 162 21.81 -2.20 2.28
CA GLN A 162 20.94 -2.49 1.15
C GLN A 162 19.59 -1.82 1.29
N PHE A 163 19.08 -1.27 0.20
CA PHE A 163 17.70 -0.84 0.07
C PHE A 163 17.16 -1.26 -1.28
N ALA A 164 15.85 -1.43 -1.35
CA ALA A 164 15.19 -1.98 -2.53
C ALA A 164 14.29 -0.93 -3.18
N THR A 165 14.18 -0.95 -4.50
CA THR A 165 13.33 -0.05 -5.27
C THR A 165 12.61 -0.84 -6.35
N ARG A 166 11.34 -0.51 -6.62
CA ARG A 166 10.61 -1.08 -7.77
C ARG A 166 11.00 -0.31 -9.03
N VAL A 167 11.53 -1.01 -10.02
CA VAL A 167 11.90 -0.43 -11.32
C VAL A 167 10.88 -0.86 -12.37
N PRO A 168 10.10 0.07 -12.94
CA PRO A 168 9.17 -0.22 -14.03
C PRO A 168 9.84 -0.91 -15.22
N THR A 169 9.18 -1.90 -15.83
CA THR A 169 9.73 -2.63 -17.00
C THR A 169 9.31 -2.07 -18.35
N ASP A 170 8.16 -1.38 -18.42
CA ASP A 170 7.49 -1.05 -19.69
C ASP A 170 7.30 0.47 -19.91
N VAL A 171 8.29 1.28 -19.53
CA VAL A 171 8.24 2.73 -19.74
C VAL A 171 8.72 3.07 -21.16
N ALA A 172 7.79 3.46 -22.02
CA ALA A 172 8.07 3.76 -23.42
C ALA A 172 9.07 4.93 -23.58
N GLY A 173 10.20 4.67 -24.24
CA GLY A 173 11.25 5.67 -24.48
C GLY A 173 12.23 5.86 -23.31
N ALA A 174 12.16 5.01 -22.29
CA ALA A 174 13.08 5.01 -21.16
C ALA A 174 14.51 4.67 -21.59
N GLU A 175 15.47 5.47 -21.11
CA GLU A 175 16.90 5.30 -21.35
C GLU A 175 17.62 5.04 -20.02
N ASP A 176 17.48 5.94 -19.06
CA ASP A 176 18.20 5.92 -17.78
C ASP A 176 17.24 5.84 -16.60
N TYR A 177 17.53 4.95 -15.64
CA TYR A 177 16.99 4.95 -14.29
C TYR A 177 17.96 5.66 -13.33
N ILE A 178 17.46 6.62 -12.58
CA ILE A 178 18.26 7.56 -11.78
C ILE A 178 17.75 7.56 -10.35
N LEU A 179 18.65 7.39 -9.39
CA LEU A 179 18.37 7.54 -7.96
C LEU A 179 18.95 8.84 -7.45
N GLU A 180 18.18 9.56 -6.64
CA GLU A 180 18.52 10.88 -6.13
C GLU A 180 18.18 11.01 -4.65
N LEU A 181 18.98 11.80 -3.91
CA LEU A 181 18.78 12.13 -2.49
C LEU A 181 18.51 13.62 -2.32
N ALA A 182 17.46 13.95 -1.58
CA ALA A 182 17.06 15.30 -1.21
C ALA A 182 18.14 15.98 -0.36
N GLN A 183 18.35 17.27 -0.58
CA GLN A 183 19.20 18.12 0.23
C GLN A 183 18.36 19.13 1.00
N ALA A 184 18.89 19.64 2.11
CA ALA A 184 18.20 20.62 2.96
C ALA A 184 17.87 21.95 2.25
N ASP A 185 18.57 22.28 1.16
CA ASP A 185 18.29 23.45 0.33
C ASP A 185 17.22 23.19 -0.76
N GLY A 186 16.60 22.00 -0.75
CA GLY A 186 15.61 21.55 -1.73
C GLY A 186 16.21 21.01 -3.04
N SER A 187 17.55 20.99 -3.17
CA SER A 187 18.21 20.38 -4.32
C SER A 187 18.28 18.85 -4.21
N TRP A 188 18.68 18.19 -5.31
CA TRP A 188 18.80 16.74 -5.41
C TRP A 188 20.25 16.37 -5.76
N VAL A 189 20.77 15.35 -5.09
CA VAL A 189 22.08 14.74 -5.39
C VAL A 189 21.83 13.40 -6.05
N GLU A 190 22.33 13.24 -7.29
CA GLU A 190 22.30 11.95 -7.99
C GLU A 190 23.19 10.94 -7.25
N LEU A 191 22.60 9.83 -6.81
CA LEU A 191 23.25 8.70 -6.18
C LEU A 191 23.80 7.71 -7.22
N GLY A 192 23.08 7.54 -8.33
CA GLY A 192 23.45 6.63 -9.40
C GLY A 192 22.53 6.76 -10.59
N ARG A 193 23.08 6.45 -11.76
CA ARG A 193 22.40 6.44 -13.07
C ARG A 193 22.73 5.13 -13.77
N PHE A 194 21.70 4.48 -14.26
CA PHE A 194 21.78 3.13 -14.80
C PHE A 194 21.00 3.05 -16.12
N PRO A 195 21.60 2.57 -17.23
CA PRO A 195 20.84 2.27 -18.43
C PRO A 195 19.76 1.24 -18.09
N ILE A 196 18.48 1.60 -18.25
CA ILE A 196 17.38 0.84 -17.65
C ILE A 196 17.25 -0.56 -18.26
N GLU A 197 17.46 -0.70 -19.56
CA GLU A 197 17.45 -2.00 -20.24
C GLU A 197 18.55 -2.92 -19.70
N GLU A 198 19.77 -2.38 -19.49
CA GLU A 198 20.89 -3.14 -18.93
C GLU A 198 20.66 -3.48 -17.45
N LEU A 199 20.05 -2.57 -16.70
CA LEU A 199 19.68 -2.79 -15.30
C LEU A 199 18.69 -3.96 -15.20
N LEU A 200 17.58 -3.91 -15.94
CA LEU A 200 16.54 -4.93 -15.88
C LEU A 200 17.02 -6.27 -16.43
N ALA A 201 17.91 -6.28 -17.44
CA ALA A 201 18.47 -7.52 -18.01
C ALA A 201 19.34 -8.32 -17.01
N GLN A 202 19.76 -7.73 -15.89
CA GLN A 202 20.50 -8.41 -14.83
C GLN A 202 19.63 -9.28 -13.92
N ALA A 203 18.31 -9.34 -14.15
CA ALA A 203 17.42 -10.13 -13.31
C ALA A 203 17.84 -11.60 -13.27
N GLU A 204 18.04 -12.09 -12.05
CA GLU A 204 18.38 -13.47 -11.79
C GLU A 204 17.17 -14.24 -11.24
N PRO A 205 17.10 -15.55 -11.51
CA PRO A 205 16.02 -16.38 -10.98
C PRO A 205 16.08 -16.43 -9.46
N ASN A 206 14.90 -16.54 -8.86
CA ASN A 206 14.70 -16.72 -7.43
C ASN A 206 15.53 -17.91 -6.90
N SER A 207 16.30 -17.69 -5.83
CA SER A 207 17.16 -18.70 -5.22
C SER A 207 16.58 -19.31 -3.93
N VAL A 208 15.46 -18.77 -3.44
CA VAL A 208 14.80 -19.21 -2.21
C VAL A 208 13.71 -20.23 -2.53
N GLU A 209 13.75 -21.36 -1.81
CA GLU A 209 12.66 -22.33 -1.81
C GLU A 209 11.66 -21.97 -0.69
N GLY A 210 10.38 -22.00 -0.99
CA GLY A 210 9.30 -21.76 -0.03
C GLY A 210 7.98 -22.37 -0.49
N GLN A 211 7.03 -22.49 0.41
CA GLN A 211 5.66 -22.94 0.09
C GLN A 211 4.68 -21.79 0.30
N VAL A 212 3.97 -21.44 -0.77
CA VAL A 212 2.94 -20.40 -0.73
C VAL A 212 1.60 -20.99 -0.31
N ASP A 213 0.91 -20.30 0.59
CA ASP A 213 -0.50 -20.51 0.89
C ASP A 213 -1.26 -19.19 0.77
N THR A 214 -2.55 -19.26 0.44
CA THR A 214 -3.41 -18.08 0.33
C THR A 214 -4.43 -18.09 1.45
N ILE A 215 -4.29 -17.13 2.36
CA ILE A 215 -5.15 -16.99 3.54
C ILE A 215 -6.44 -16.25 3.15
N VAL A 216 -6.32 -15.21 2.32
CA VAL A 216 -7.43 -14.43 1.80
C VAL A 216 -7.23 -14.17 0.31
N GLU A 217 -8.26 -14.50 -0.48
CA GLU A 217 -8.32 -14.19 -1.90
C GLU A 217 -9.64 -13.44 -2.18
N SER A 218 -9.53 -12.17 -2.58
CA SER A 218 -10.68 -11.32 -2.91
C SER A 218 -10.77 -11.00 -4.40
N GLY A 219 -9.75 -11.31 -5.18
CA GLY A 219 -9.70 -11.13 -6.64
C GLY A 219 -8.32 -11.40 -7.23
N PRO A 220 -8.15 -11.18 -8.54
CA PRO A 220 -6.86 -11.33 -9.21
C PRO A 220 -5.87 -10.25 -8.76
N ALA A 221 -4.57 -10.59 -8.72
CA ALA A 221 -3.53 -9.73 -8.16
C ALA A 221 -3.24 -8.45 -8.96
N ASP A 222 -3.54 -8.43 -10.27
CA ASP A 222 -3.47 -7.21 -11.09
C ASP A 222 -4.55 -6.19 -10.75
N ASP A 223 -5.45 -6.55 -9.84
CA ASP A 223 -6.57 -5.75 -9.40
C ASP A 223 -6.71 -5.71 -7.87
N ARG A 224 -5.71 -6.18 -7.12
CA ARG A 224 -5.71 -6.23 -5.66
C ARG A 224 -4.38 -5.72 -5.11
N MET A 225 -4.41 -5.38 -3.84
CA MET A 225 -3.22 -5.16 -3.05
C MET A 225 -2.86 -6.49 -2.39
N ASP A 226 -1.72 -7.06 -2.73
CA ASP A 226 -1.31 -8.38 -2.24
C ASP A 226 -0.37 -8.22 -1.04
N ILE A 227 -0.75 -8.72 0.13
CA ILE A 227 0.12 -8.74 1.32
C ILE A 227 0.73 -10.12 1.47
N VAL A 228 2.06 -10.23 1.49
CA VAL A 228 2.78 -11.48 1.71
C VAL A 228 3.36 -11.53 3.12
N ILE A 229 2.97 -12.56 3.89
CA ILE A 229 3.50 -12.85 5.22
C ILE A 229 4.64 -13.86 5.13
N LEU A 230 5.85 -13.49 5.54
CA LEU A 230 7.05 -14.32 5.53
C LEU A 230 7.38 -14.85 6.94
N ALA A 231 8.00 -16.04 6.98
CA ALA A 231 8.46 -16.67 8.22
C ALA A 231 9.98 -16.51 8.41
N ASP A 232 10.43 -15.98 9.54
CA ASP A 232 11.84 -16.09 9.97
C ASP A 232 11.98 -16.64 11.39
N GLY A 233 13.05 -17.40 11.61
CA GLY A 233 13.29 -18.06 12.89
C GLY A 233 12.26 -19.14 13.27
N TYR A 234 11.47 -19.67 12.33
CA TYR A 234 10.61 -20.83 12.55
C TYR A 234 11.27 -22.08 11.97
N THR A 235 11.53 -23.07 12.81
CA THR A 235 12.01 -24.39 12.39
C THR A 235 10.90 -25.23 11.76
N ASP A 236 11.23 -26.34 11.09
CA ASP A 236 10.26 -27.28 10.53
C ASP A 236 9.22 -27.76 11.57
N GLU A 237 9.64 -27.95 12.83
CA GLU A 237 8.75 -28.33 13.93
C GLU A 237 7.78 -27.21 14.36
N GLU A 238 8.08 -25.95 14.00
CA GLU A 238 7.31 -24.76 14.34
C GLU A 238 6.41 -24.29 13.18
N ARG A 239 6.29 -25.05 12.09
CA ARG A 239 5.42 -24.69 10.95
C ARG A 239 3.99 -24.35 11.34
N ALA A 240 3.34 -25.20 12.13
CA ALA A 240 1.96 -24.99 12.57
C ALA A 240 1.82 -23.73 13.45
N LEU A 241 2.92 -23.30 14.07
CA LEU A 241 2.97 -22.08 14.87
C LEU A 241 2.96 -20.86 13.95
N PHE A 242 3.80 -20.84 12.92
CA PHE A 242 3.79 -19.80 11.89
C PHE A 242 2.45 -19.70 11.16
N GLU A 243 1.86 -20.83 10.74
CA GLU A 243 0.56 -20.82 10.06
C GLU A 243 -0.53 -20.17 10.94
N GLY A 244 -0.51 -20.42 12.25
CA GLY A 244 -1.41 -19.76 13.20
C GLY A 244 -1.12 -18.27 13.38
N ASP A 245 0.15 -17.89 13.44
CA ASP A 245 0.58 -16.49 13.55
C ASP A 245 0.18 -15.69 12.30
N ALA A 246 0.40 -16.25 11.10
CA ALA A 246 0.04 -15.64 9.83
C ALA A 246 -1.49 -15.47 9.68
N GLN A 247 -2.27 -16.47 10.10
CA GLN A 247 -3.74 -16.37 10.14
C GLN A 247 -4.20 -15.24 11.07
N ALA A 248 -3.63 -15.15 12.28
CA ALA A 248 -4.00 -14.12 13.25
C ALA A 248 -3.66 -12.70 12.75
N VAL A 249 -2.53 -12.56 12.06
CA VAL A 249 -2.13 -11.31 11.41
C VAL A 249 -3.09 -10.92 10.29
N ALA A 250 -3.38 -11.84 9.37
CA ALA A 250 -4.33 -11.59 8.27
C ALA A 250 -5.71 -11.18 8.79
N GLU A 251 -6.19 -11.86 9.84
CA GLU A 251 -7.45 -11.51 10.50
C GLU A 251 -7.42 -10.13 11.15
N ARG A 252 -6.34 -9.78 11.87
CA ARG A 252 -6.23 -8.49 12.54
C ARG A 252 -6.15 -7.33 11.54
N ILE A 253 -5.36 -7.47 10.47
CA ILE A 253 -5.30 -6.48 9.37
C ILE A 253 -6.71 -6.21 8.86
N LEU A 254 -7.43 -7.24 8.41
CA LEU A 254 -8.74 -7.11 7.77
C LEU A 254 -9.90 -6.81 8.74
N GLN A 255 -9.64 -6.75 10.06
CA GLN A 255 -10.61 -6.33 11.08
C GLN A 255 -10.36 -4.90 11.57
N THR A 256 -9.30 -4.25 11.11
CA THR A 256 -8.95 -2.89 11.53
C THR A 256 -9.44 -1.88 10.50
N SER A 257 -10.06 -0.78 10.93
CA SER A 257 -10.44 0.30 10.01
C SER A 257 -9.19 1.09 9.58
N PRO A 258 -8.97 1.40 8.28
CA PRO A 258 -9.95 1.31 7.19
C PRO A 258 -9.89 0.02 6.34
N PHE A 259 -9.08 -0.97 6.69
CA PHE A 259 -8.97 -2.22 5.94
C PHE A 259 -10.29 -3.00 5.94
N ILE A 260 -11.02 -3.04 7.06
CA ILE A 260 -12.29 -3.77 7.15
C ILE A 260 -13.34 -3.24 6.16
N GLU A 261 -13.41 -1.93 5.98
CA GLU A 261 -14.27 -1.27 4.99
C GLU A 261 -13.77 -1.46 3.56
N HIS A 262 -12.53 -1.92 3.35
CA HIS A 262 -11.84 -2.12 2.08
C HIS A 262 -11.35 -3.55 1.85
N ARG A 263 -11.88 -4.53 2.59
CA ARG A 263 -11.37 -5.91 2.62
C ARG A 263 -11.31 -6.58 1.25
N ASP A 264 -12.21 -6.24 0.36
CA ASP A 264 -12.29 -6.72 -1.03
C ASP A 264 -11.19 -6.16 -1.94
N LEU A 265 -10.36 -5.22 -1.48
CA LEU A 265 -9.19 -4.73 -2.21
C LEU A 265 -7.93 -5.54 -1.91
N PHE A 266 -7.95 -6.44 -0.92
CA PHE A 266 -6.75 -7.12 -0.44
C PHE A 266 -6.77 -8.62 -0.70
N ASN A 267 -5.63 -9.14 -1.12
CA ASN A 267 -5.26 -10.54 -0.98
C ASN A 267 -4.24 -10.67 0.15
N VAL A 268 -4.24 -11.81 0.83
CA VAL A 268 -3.21 -12.12 1.84
C VAL A 268 -2.68 -13.52 1.60
N HIS A 269 -1.38 -13.58 1.36
CA HIS A 269 -0.63 -14.81 1.17
C HIS A 269 0.34 -15.01 2.33
N SER A 270 0.74 -16.26 2.55
CA SER A 270 1.88 -16.58 3.41
C SER A 270 2.88 -17.42 2.65
N VAL A 271 4.16 -17.24 2.96
CA VAL A 271 5.25 -18.04 2.40
C VAL A 271 5.98 -18.72 3.55
N TRP A 272 5.88 -20.04 3.59
CA TRP A 272 6.62 -20.87 4.52
C TRP A 272 8.09 -20.97 4.09
N THR A 273 8.97 -20.38 4.89
CA THR A 273 10.44 -20.37 4.75
C THR A 273 11.09 -20.95 6.02
N PRO A 274 11.37 -22.26 6.08
CA PRO A 274 11.89 -22.90 7.28
C PRO A 274 13.32 -22.46 7.59
N SER A 275 13.56 -22.06 8.84
CA SER A 275 14.89 -21.75 9.39
C SER A 275 15.56 -22.98 10.01
N ASN A 276 16.90 -23.00 10.01
CA ASN A 276 17.66 -24.04 10.70
C ASN A 276 17.63 -23.86 12.23
N GLU A 277 17.51 -22.62 12.70
CA GLU A 277 17.38 -22.27 14.11
C GLU A 277 16.09 -21.51 14.40
N SER A 278 15.53 -21.75 15.60
CA SER A 278 14.44 -20.94 16.16
C SER A 278 15.00 -19.63 16.72
N GLY A 279 14.26 -18.53 16.69
CA GLY A 279 14.69 -17.24 17.28
C GLY A 279 15.20 -16.21 16.29
N ALA A 280 15.81 -15.14 16.83
CA ALA A 280 16.49 -14.10 16.06
C ALA A 280 17.92 -13.87 16.58
N GLY A 281 18.79 -13.28 15.76
CA GLY A 281 20.15 -12.90 16.15
C GLY A 281 20.15 -11.81 17.22
N TYR A 282 21.00 -11.96 18.24
CA TYR A 282 21.13 -11.00 19.35
C TYR A 282 19.81 -10.69 20.10
N ASP A 283 18.91 -11.67 20.18
CA ASP A 283 17.56 -11.55 20.75
C ASP A 283 17.48 -11.75 22.27
N CYS A 284 18.59 -11.59 22.97
CA CYS A 284 18.63 -11.68 24.42
C CYS A 284 17.81 -10.57 25.08
N ARG A 285 16.98 -10.96 26.04
CA ARG A 285 16.19 -10.04 26.85
C ARG A 285 16.98 -9.54 28.04
N PHE A 286 16.70 -8.32 28.48
CA PHE A 286 17.29 -7.74 29.68
C PHE A 286 17.14 -8.67 30.89
N GLY A 287 18.22 -8.86 31.64
CA GLY A 287 18.26 -9.72 32.83
C GLY A 287 18.25 -11.23 32.55
N GLN A 288 18.22 -11.67 31.29
CA GLN A 288 18.30 -13.08 30.93
C GLN A 288 19.76 -13.56 30.97
N THR A 289 20.09 -14.43 31.93
CA THR A 289 21.47 -14.93 32.14
C THR A 289 21.81 -16.18 31.32
N ALA A 290 20.80 -16.84 30.75
CA ALA A 290 20.94 -18.01 29.88
C ALA A 290 20.45 -17.64 28.47
N CYS A 291 21.14 -16.71 27.84
CA CYS A 291 20.95 -16.33 26.44
C CYS A 291 22.31 -16.12 25.77
N GLU A 292 22.37 -16.39 24.46
CA GLU A 292 23.58 -16.27 23.67
C GLU A 292 23.44 -15.07 22.72
N GLY A 293 24.26 -14.04 22.92
CA GLY A 293 24.33 -12.87 22.03
C GLY A 293 25.14 -13.22 20.78
N ARG A 294 24.49 -13.81 19.79
CA ARG A 294 25.10 -14.15 18.49
C ARG A 294 24.10 -14.05 17.36
N LEU A 295 24.59 -14.09 16.13
CA LEU A 295 23.75 -14.39 14.96
C LEU A 295 23.18 -15.80 15.06
N ARG A 296 21.97 -15.99 14.54
CA ARG A 296 21.31 -17.28 14.39
C ARG A 296 21.21 -17.64 12.92
N ASP A 297 21.33 -18.93 12.60
CA ASP A 297 21.17 -19.48 11.25
C ASP A 297 19.67 -19.57 10.91
N THR A 298 19.10 -18.43 10.57
CA THR A 298 17.70 -18.29 10.13
C THR A 298 17.66 -17.85 8.67
N VAL A 299 16.55 -18.09 7.97
CA VAL A 299 16.48 -17.86 6.50
C VAL A 299 16.84 -16.42 6.12
N PHE A 300 16.38 -15.45 6.91
CA PHE A 300 16.64 -14.02 6.66
C PHE A 300 17.63 -13.39 7.64
N GLU A 301 18.15 -14.17 8.58
CA GLU A 301 19.08 -13.75 9.63
C GLU A 301 18.59 -12.49 10.38
N THR A 302 17.30 -12.41 10.72
CA THR A 302 16.74 -11.28 11.48
C THR A 302 17.57 -11.05 12.73
N THR A 303 18.09 -9.84 12.88
CA THR A 303 19.08 -9.50 13.89
C THR A 303 18.73 -8.20 14.59
N PHE A 304 18.81 -8.19 15.92
CA PHE A 304 18.78 -6.96 16.70
C PHE A 304 20.09 -6.19 16.47
N VAL A 305 20.03 -5.14 15.65
CA VAL A 305 21.24 -4.54 15.06
C VAL A 305 22.07 -3.75 16.06
N ILE A 306 21.44 -3.04 17.00
CA ILE A 306 22.14 -2.25 18.01
C ILE A 306 23.02 -3.14 18.91
N PRO A 307 22.51 -4.22 19.53
CA PRO A 307 23.37 -5.10 20.33
C PRO A 307 24.39 -5.87 19.49
N ALA A 308 24.07 -6.21 18.23
CA ALA A 308 25.05 -6.82 17.32
C ALA A 308 26.23 -5.88 17.03
N VAL A 309 25.93 -4.62 16.70
CA VAL A 309 26.92 -3.55 16.52
C VAL A 309 27.74 -3.36 17.78
N ALA A 310 27.11 -3.21 18.95
CA ALA A 310 27.81 -3.04 20.21
C ALA A 310 28.81 -4.18 20.52
N ASP A 311 28.43 -5.42 20.24
CA ASP A 311 29.29 -6.60 20.39
C ASP A 311 30.50 -6.56 19.46
N ILE A 312 30.30 -6.22 18.17
CA ILE A 312 31.39 -6.05 17.17
C ILE A 312 32.42 -5.02 17.62
N PHE A 313 31.94 -3.91 18.19
CA PHE A 313 32.79 -2.82 18.64
C PHE A 313 33.30 -3.00 20.07
N ASN A 314 32.85 -4.04 20.79
CA ASN A 314 33.11 -4.22 22.21
C ASN A 314 32.77 -2.94 23.02
N ILE A 315 31.62 -2.33 22.69
CA ILE A 315 31.07 -1.15 23.36
C ILE A 315 30.01 -1.60 24.35
N ASP A 316 30.09 -1.11 25.59
CA ASP A 316 29.01 -1.23 26.55
C ASP A 316 27.99 -0.11 26.29
N ILE A 317 26.88 -0.49 25.66
CA ILE A 317 25.78 0.42 25.34
C ILE A 317 24.82 0.60 26.53
N GLY A 318 25.01 -0.06 27.68
CA GLY A 318 24.10 0.07 28.83
C GLY A 318 22.63 -0.25 28.48
N GLU A 319 21.69 0.55 28.99
CA GLU A 319 20.24 0.39 28.77
C GLU A 319 19.73 1.32 27.64
N VAL A 320 20.22 1.17 26.40
CA VAL A 320 19.55 1.79 25.22
C VAL A 320 18.39 0.93 24.75
N SER A 321 17.47 1.57 24.03
CA SER A 321 16.43 0.88 23.25
C SER A 321 17.09 -0.13 22.30
N ASP A 322 17.03 -1.42 22.67
CA ASP A 322 17.58 -2.55 21.92
C ASP A 322 16.50 -3.21 21.05
N ARG A 323 15.50 -2.41 20.65
CA ARG A 323 14.24 -2.84 20.04
C ARG A 323 14.27 -2.92 18.52
N VAL A 324 15.31 -2.45 17.85
CA VAL A 324 15.37 -2.46 16.38
C VAL A 324 15.95 -3.79 15.88
N ALA A 325 15.15 -4.57 15.18
CA ALA A 325 15.55 -5.79 14.49
C ALA A 325 15.34 -5.65 12.98
N LEU A 326 16.25 -6.23 12.20
CA LEU A 326 16.25 -6.14 10.73
C LEU A 326 16.63 -7.46 10.09
N PRO A 327 16.07 -7.80 8.92
CA PRO A 327 16.54 -8.92 8.13
C PRO A 327 17.84 -8.51 7.45
N ILE A 328 18.94 -9.19 7.74
CA ILE A 328 20.22 -8.89 7.08
C ILE A 328 20.36 -9.64 5.75
N GLN A 329 19.49 -10.58 5.41
CA GLN A 329 19.46 -11.19 4.06
C GLN A 329 18.35 -10.55 3.21
N VAL A 330 18.46 -9.23 2.97
CA VAL A 330 17.46 -8.41 2.25
C VAL A 330 17.11 -9.01 0.88
N GLY A 331 18.12 -9.42 0.10
CA GLY A 331 17.91 -10.09 -1.19
C GLY A 331 17.10 -11.38 -1.09
N ARG A 332 17.38 -12.21 -0.10
CA ARG A 332 16.64 -13.47 0.11
C ARG A 332 15.21 -13.22 0.55
N MET A 333 14.95 -12.18 1.35
CA MET A 333 13.61 -11.80 1.76
C MET A 333 12.74 -11.40 0.57
N PHE A 334 13.23 -10.52 -0.31
CA PHE A 334 12.49 -10.15 -1.52
C PHE A 334 12.34 -11.32 -2.51
N GLU A 335 13.34 -12.18 -2.61
CA GLU A 335 13.22 -13.45 -3.35
C GLU A 335 12.11 -14.34 -2.76
N ALA A 336 12.06 -14.53 -1.44
CA ALA A 336 10.99 -15.31 -0.81
C ALA A 336 9.60 -14.70 -1.05
N ALA A 337 9.48 -13.37 -0.95
CA ALA A 337 8.24 -12.66 -1.24
C ALA A 337 7.78 -12.88 -2.68
N ALA A 338 8.71 -12.86 -3.65
CA ALA A 338 8.46 -13.06 -5.07
C ALA A 338 8.00 -14.48 -5.45
N LEU A 339 7.89 -15.41 -4.50
CA LEU A 339 7.19 -16.68 -4.72
C LEU A 339 5.67 -16.50 -4.85
N ALA A 340 5.13 -15.37 -4.40
CA ALA A 340 3.76 -14.92 -4.59
C ALA A 340 3.74 -13.50 -5.20
N GLN A 341 2.56 -13.05 -5.64
CA GLN A 341 2.33 -11.62 -5.92
C GLN A 341 2.39 -10.86 -4.60
N TYR A 342 2.94 -9.65 -4.61
CA TYR A 342 2.97 -8.82 -3.41
C TYR A 342 3.09 -7.33 -3.74
N ASP A 343 2.52 -6.53 -2.85
CA ASP A 343 2.72 -5.10 -2.72
C ASP A 343 3.26 -4.75 -1.34
N GLU A 344 2.95 -5.53 -0.31
CA GLU A 344 3.50 -5.31 1.04
C GLU A 344 4.01 -6.63 1.61
N ILE A 345 5.17 -6.58 2.27
CA ILE A 345 5.76 -7.72 2.95
C ILE A 345 5.55 -7.54 4.46
N VAL A 346 4.95 -8.53 5.11
CA VAL A 346 4.97 -8.66 6.55
C VAL A 346 5.95 -9.77 6.92
N LEU A 347 7.06 -9.43 7.56
CA LEU A 347 8.04 -10.39 8.02
C LEU A 347 7.83 -10.71 9.51
N LEU A 348 7.42 -11.94 9.81
CA LEU A 348 7.27 -12.41 11.19
C LEU A 348 8.55 -13.07 11.66
N SER A 349 9.15 -12.54 12.73
CA SER A 349 10.33 -13.13 13.38
C SER A 349 9.95 -13.85 14.68
N ASN A 350 10.22 -15.16 14.75
CA ASN A 350 9.88 -16.01 15.89
C ASN A 350 10.84 -15.80 17.07
N THR A 351 10.72 -14.68 17.78
CA THR A 351 11.48 -14.43 19.01
C THR A 351 10.60 -13.84 20.11
N ARG A 352 11.06 -13.96 21.36
CA ARG A 352 10.41 -13.44 22.56
C ARG A 352 10.71 -11.98 22.85
N LYS A 353 11.72 -11.40 22.19
CA LYS A 353 12.13 -10.01 22.35
C LYS A 353 11.29 -9.12 21.45
N VAL A 354 10.74 -8.04 21.99
CA VAL A 354 9.81 -7.14 21.27
C VAL A 354 10.58 -6.28 20.27
N SER A 355 10.10 -6.25 19.04
CA SER A 355 10.57 -5.38 17.97
C SER A 355 9.45 -5.18 16.94
N GLY A 356 9.39 -3.96 16.42
CA GLY A 356 8.66 -3.58 15.22
C GLY A 356 9.60 -2.69 14.40
N PHE A 357 9.60 -2.88 13.09
CA PHE A 357 10.31 -2.02 12.16
C PHE A 357 9.57 -1.98 10.84
N ALA A 358 9.36 -0.79 10.33
CA ALA A 358 8.91 -0.55 8.98
C ALA A 358 10.05 0.01 8.12
N GLY A 359 10.29 -0.63 6.99
CA GLY A 359 11.20 -0.19 5.95
C GLY A 359 10.58 -0.36 4.57
N VAL A 360 11.41 -0.25 3.53
CA VAL A 360 10.93 -0.26 2.13
C VAL A 360 10.08 -1.49 1.83
N TYR A 361 8.75 -1.31 1.72
CA TYR A 361 7.74 -2.34 1.46
C TYR A 361 7.71 -3.50 2.48
N VAL A 362 8.30 -3.32 3.67
CA VAL A 362 8.52 -4.41 4.63
C VAL A 362 8.21 -3.96 6.04
N SER A 363 7.20 -4.58 6.65
CA SER A 363 6.89 -4.52 8.07
C SER A 363 7.47 -5.75 8.76
N LEU A 364 8.57 -5.59 9.51
CA LEU A 364 9.12 -6.63 10.36
C LEU A 364 8.53 -6.53 11.76
N VAL A 365 7.99 -7.63 12.26
CA VAL A 365 7.47 -7.72 13.64
C VAL A 365 7.92 -9.02 14.30
N THR A 366 8.32 -8.94 15.57
CA THR A 366 8.58 -10.14 16.36
C THR A 366 7.32 -10.63 17.07
N THR A 367 7.16 -11.95 17.20
CA THR A 367 5.93 -12.52 17.79
C THR A 367 5.77 -12.37 19.30
N TYR A 368 6.90 -12.21 20.01
CA TYR A 368 7.06 -12.08 21.46
C TYR A 368 6.21 -13.06 22.34
N ASP A 369 6.27 -12.94 23.68
CA ASP A 369 5.63 -13.94 24.58
C ASP A 369 4.09 -13.87 24.53
N ASN A 370 3.51 -12.66 24.43
CA ASN A 370 2.07 -12.47 24.27
C ASN A 370 1.67 -12.50 22.79
N ARG A 371 1.58 -13.70 22.23
CA ARG A 371 1.29 -13.90 20.81
C ARG A 371 -0.07 -13.38 20.33
N GLN A 372 -0.94 -12.94 21.23
CA GLN A 372 -2.23 -12.34 20.86
C GLN A 372 -2.13 -10.85 20.52
N SER A 373 -1.05 -10.16 20.90
CA SER A 373 -0.94 -8.70 20.68
C SER A 373 0.04 -8.30 19.59
N PHE A 374 0.97 -9.14 19.15
CA PHE A 374 1.87 -8.74 18.04
C PHE A 374 1.13 -8.47 16.72
N PRO A 375 -0.06 -9.05 16.43
CA PRO A 375 -0.83 -8.66 15.25
C PRO A 375 -1.21 -7.17 15.25
N ASP A 376 -1.41 -6.56 16.42
CA ASP A 376 -1.61 -5.11 16.55
C ASP A 376 -0.37 -4.34 16.06
N THR A 377 0.81 -4.78 16.49
CA THR A 377 2.09 -4.21 16.04
C THR A 377 2.24 -4.33 14.52
N VAL A 378 1.82 -5.44 13.91
CA VAL A 378 1.84 -5.56 12.43
C VAL A 378 0.99 -4.48 11.75
N VAL A 379 -0.20 -4.20 12.26
CA VAL A 379 -1.06 -3.16 11.66
C VAL A 379 -0.45 -1.77 11.84
N HIS A 380 0.19 -1.51 12.98
CA HIS A 380 0.97 -0.28 13.20
C HIS A 380 2.12 -0.15 12.18
N GLU A 381 2.93 -1.19 11.99
CA GLU A 381 4.05 -1.16 11.03
C GLU A 381 3.56 -1.05 9.58
N LEU A 382 2.40 -1.61 9.23
CA LEU A 382 1.76 -1.37 7.93
C LEU A 382 1.31 0.10 7.77
N GLY A 383 0.97 0.78 8.86
CA GLY A 383 0.71 2.22 8.86
C GLY A 383 1.92 3.02 8.34
N HIS A 384 3.13 2.57 8.64
CA HIS A 384 4.36 3.17 8.11
C HIS A 384 4.66 2.75 6.67
N THR A 385 4.56 1.46 6.31
CA THR A 385 4.97 1.01 4.95
C THR A 385 3.95 1.36 3.88
N LEU A 386 2.66 1.17 4.18
CA LEU A 386 1.57 1.38 3.25
C LEU A 386 1.02 2.81 3.33
N GLY A 387 0.75 3.28 4.55
CA GLY A 387 0.16 4.60 4.81
C GLY A 387 1.16 5.75 4.92
N MET A 388 2.43 5.42 5.11
CA MET A 388 3.53 6.37 5.27
C MET A 388 3.32 7.37 6.40
N LEU A 389 2.71 6.85 7.46
CA LEU A 389 2.40 7.58 8.67
C LEU A 389 3.64 7.62 9.58
N GLY A 390 3.74 8.65 10.40
CA GLY A 390 4.74 8.76 11.45
C GLY A 390 4.24 8.25 12.78
N ASP A 391 5.16 7.87 13.67
CA ASP A 391 4.85 7.55 15.05
C ASP A 391 4.22 8.73 15.78
N GLU A 392 3.07 8.51 16.41
CA GLU A 392 2.33 9.52 17.17
C GLU A 392 2.67 9.52 18.66
N TYR A 393 3.54 8.61 19.10
CA TYR A 393 3.92 8.46 20.50
C TYR A 393 5.21 9.21 20.88
N MET A 394 5.50 9.16 22.18
CA MET A 394 6.79 9.48 22.78
C MET A 394 7.23 8.30 23.62
N VAL A 395 8.45 7.82 23.42
CA VAL A 395 9.10 6.87 24.31
C VAL A 395 10.18 7.59 25.10
N ASP A 396 10.09 7.52 26.42
CA ASP A 396 11.09 8.11 27.31
C ASP A 396 12.48 7.52 27.00
N GLY A 397 13.42 8.37 26.62
CA GLY A 397 14.79 7.99 26.28
C GLY A 397 15.07 7.81 24.79
N ASP A 398 14.04 7.74 23.94
CA ASP A 398 14.23 7.68 22.49
C ASP A 398 14.50 9.11 21.93
N PRO A 399 15.38 9.26 20.92
CA PRO A 399 15.69 10.57 20.35
C PRO A 399 14.53 11.16 19.54
N CYS A 400 14.41 12.49 19.54
CA CYS A 400 13.60 13.23 18.58
C CYS A 400 14.32 13.25 17.22
N PHE A 401 13.76 12.59 16.19
CA PHE A 401 14.35 12.49 14.85
C PHE A 401 13.85 13.57 13.88
N PHE A 402 13.57 14.77 14.39
CA PHE A 402 13.09 15.86 13.55
C PHE A 402 14.24 16.53 12.78
N ASN A 403 14.13 16.52 11.46
CA ASN A 403 14.94 17.32 10.54
C ASN A 403 16.45 17.00 10.51
N GLU A 404 16.85 15.75 10.78
CA GLU A 404 18.24 15.27 10.63
C GLU A 404 18.28 13.90 9.93
N PRO A 405 18.66 13.84 8.63
CA PRO A 405 18.71 14.90 7.61
C PRO A 405 17.28 15.37 7.30
N PHE A 406 17.12 16.27 6.33
CA PHE A 406 15.80 16.81 5.96
C PHE A 406 14.85 15.69 5.51
N ILE A 407 14.05 15.17 6.44
CA ILE A 407 12.95 14.24 6.22
C ILE A 407 11.67 15.05 6.41
N PRO A 408 10.85 15.25 5.36
CA PRO A 408 9.56 15.90 5.50
C PRO A 408 8.67 15.15 6.48
N LEU A 409 7.92 15.88 7.29
CA LEU A 409 7.05 15.28 8.31
C LEU A 409 5.94 14.46 7.64
N PRO A 410 5.66 13.23 8.13
CA PRO A 410 4.51 12.42 7.72
C PRO A 410 3.19 13.18 7.82
N ALA A 411 2.21 12.80 7.01
CA ALA A 411 0.91 13.48 6.92
C ALA A 411 0.12 13.58 8.24
N ASN A 412 0.44 12.72 9.23
CA ASN A 412 -0.15 12.73 10.58
C ASN A 412 0.74 13.40 11.64
N ILE A 413 1.84 14.06 11.26
CA ILE A 413 2.74 14.78 12.17
C ILE A 413 2.98 16.18 11.62
N ASP A 414 2.92 17.20 12.48
CA ASP A 414 3.16 18.59 12.03
C ASP A 414 3.79 19.46 13.13
N GLU A 415 4.26 20.63 12.74
CA GLU A 415 4.60 21.74 13.64
C GLU A 415 3.43 22.71 13.75
N LEU A 416 3.01 23.02 14.98
CA LEU A 416 1.98 24.05 15.18
C LEU A 416 2.57 25.45 15.02
N ARG A 417 2.54 25.98 13.79
CA ARG A 417 3.08 27.31 13.43
C ARG A 417 1.98 28.36 13.33
N GLN A 418 2.27 29.56 13.82
CA GLN A 418 1.28 30.64 13.83
C GLN A 418 1.01 31.16 12.41
N GLY A 419 -0.23 30.98 11.93
CA GLY A 419 -0.66 31.50 10.64
C GLY A 419 -0.38 30.58 9.45
N GLU A 420 0.13 29.37 9.72
CA GLU A 420 0.26 28.28 8.75
C GLU A 420 -0.82 27.23 9.06
N PRO A 421 -1.53 26.70 8.04
CA PRO A 421 -2.48 25.62 8.24
C PRO A 421 -1.74 24.33 8.61
N LEU A 422 -2.38 23.48 9.42
CA LEU A 422 -1.90 22.12 9.65
C LEU A 422 -2.09 21.28 8.39
N SER A 423 -1.29 20.22 8.25
CA SER A 423 -1.38 19.26 7.15
C SER A 423 -2.77 18.61 7.04
N TRP A 424 -3.49 18.52 8.16
CA TRP A 424 -4.87 18.01 8.25
C TRP A 424 -5.91 19.09 8.59
N ASP A 425 -5.67 20.37 8.24
CA ASP A 425 -6.58 21.49 8.54
C ASP A 425 -8.03 21.24 8.07
N ALA A 426 -8.22 20.47 6.99
CA ALA A 426 -9.55 20.09 6.48
C ALA A 426 -10.39 19.29 7.48
N TRP A 427 -9.77 18.59 8.44
CA TRP A 427 -10.46 17.87 9.51
C TRP A 427 -10.66 18.70 10.78
N VAL A 428 -9.95 19.82 10.93
CA VAL A 428 -9.97 20.60 12.16
C VAL A 428 -11.25 21.44 12.22
N GLY A 429 -12.07 21.21 13.25
CA GLY A 429 -13.29 21.99 13.48
C GLY A 429 -12.96 23.46 13.76
N ALA A 430 -13.78 24.39 13.26
CA ALA A 430 -13.54 25.84 13.35
C ALA A 430 -13.43 26.39 14.79
N ASP A 431 -13.97 25.70 15.79
CA ASP A 431 -13.91 26.04 17.21
C ASP A 431 -12.89 25.21 18.00
N THR A 432 -12.09 24.37 17.32
CA THR A 432 -11.07 23.53 17.95
C THR A 432 -9.93 24.38 18.50
N PRO A 433 -9.59 24.28 19.80
CA PRO A 433 -8.42 24.97 20.34
C PRO A 433 -7.13 24.35 19.80
N LEU A 434 -6.16 25.20 19.44
CA LEU A 434 -4.82 24.80 18.99
C LEU A 434 -3.76 25.47 19.89
N PRO A 435 -2.90 24.70 20.61
CA PRO A 435 -2.92 23.24 20.72
C PRO A 435 -4.19 22.73 21.43
N THR A 436 -4.59 21.51 21.10
CA THR A 436 -5.81 20.89 21.62
C THR A 436 -5.55 20.22 22.96
N PRO A 437 -6.23 20.62 24.05
CA PRO A 437 -6.03 20.00 25.36
C PRO A 437 -6.49 18.54 25.39
N PRO A 438 -5.72 17.61 26.00
CA PRO A 438 -6.11 16.19 26.10
C PRO A 438 -7.50 15.94 26.68
N ASN A 439 -7.94 16.76 27.64
CA ASN A 439 -9.26 16.64 28.27
C ASN A 439 -10.42 17.05 27.36
N GLN A 440 -10.16 17.52 26.14
CA GLN A 440 -11.16 17.85 25.13
C GLN A 440 -11.17 16.86 23.95
N ALA A 441 -10.44 15.74 24.05
CA ALA A 441 -10.33 14.75 22.98
C ALA A 441 -11.66 14.22 22.45
N THR A 442 -12.65 14.05 23.33
CA THR A 442 -14.00 13.62 22.93
C THR A 442 -14.77 14.70 22.17
N ALA A 443 -14.52 15.99 22.46
CA ALA A 443 -15.19 17.11 21.80
C ALA A 443 -14.52 17.47 20.46
N HIS A 444 -13.20 17.26 20.37
CA HIS A 444 -12.38 17.55 19.20
C HIS A 444 -11.60 16.29 18.78
N PRO A 445 -12.25 15.28 18.18
CA PRO A 445 -11.58 14.04 17.80
C PRO A 445 -10.39 14.25 16.86
N VAL A 446 -10.42 15.32 16.05
CA VAL A 446 -9.27 15.83 15.30
C VAL A 446 -8.92 17.25 15.78
N GLY A 447 -7.64 17.49 16.03
CA GLY A 447 -7.07 18.75 16.53
C GLY A 447 -5.55 18.76 16.38
N ALA A 448 -4.84 19.43 17.29
CA ALA A 448 -3.38 19.41 17.37
C ALA A 448 -2.94 19.02 18.78
N TYR A 449 -2.73 17.71 19.00
CA TYR A 449 -2.30 17.18 20.28
C TYR A 449 -0.78 17.18 20.37
N GLU A 450 -0.22 17.85 21.37
CA GLU A 450 1.22 17.95 21.56
C GLU A 450 1.87 16.58 21.82
N ARG A 451 3.15 16.48 21.46
CA ARG A 451 4.09 15.36 21.66
C ARG A 451 3.85 14.22 20.69
N ALA A 452 4.60 14.21 19.61
CA ALA A 452 4.54 13.18 18.58
C ALA A 452 5.94 12.92 18.02
N TYR A 453 6.15 11.78 17.40
CA TYR A 453 7.40 11.46 16.69
C TYR A 453 8.65 11.60 17.57
N ASN A 454 8.53 11.23 18.85
CA ASN A 454 9.55 11.43 19.88
C ASN A 454 10.02 12.89 20.08
N CYS A 455 9.26 13.88 19.59
CA CYS A 455 9.54 15.31 19.70
C CYS A 455 8.45 16.05 20.51
N GLU A 456 8.86 16.79 21.54
CA GLU A 456 7.91 17.51 22.42
C GLU A 456 7.11 18.61 21.71
N PHE A 457 7.66 19.20 20.64
CA PHE A 457 7.10 20.35 19.92
C PHE A 457 6.27 19.97 18.69
N LEU A 458 6.33 18.70 18.26
CA LEU A 458 5.50 18.21 17.17
C LEU A 458 4.11 17.84 17.69
N VAL A 459 3.12 17.96 16.82
CA VAL A 459 1.72 17.66 17.10
C VAL A 459 1.24 16.50 16.25
N ARG A 460 0.23 15.79 16.75
CA ARG A 460 -0.52 14.72 16.08
C ARG A 460 -2.01 15.08 15.96
N PRO A 461 -2.75 14.50 15.00
CA PRO A 461 -4.14 14.86 14.72
C PRO A 461 -5.12 14.43 15.81
N SER A 462 -4.87 13.33 16.51
CA SER A 462 -5.82 12.74 17.46
C SER A 462 -5.15 12.32 18.76
N TYR A 463 -5.96 12.22 19.82
CA TYR A 463 -5.42 11.85 21.14
C TYR A 463 -5.02 10.36 21.20
N GLU A 464 -5.84 9.49 20.60
CA GLU A 464 -5.61 8.06 20.40
C GLU A 464 -5.58 7.73 18.90
N CYS A 465 -4.77 6.75 18.53
CA CYS A 465 -4.54 6.30 17.16
C CYS A 465 -3.73 5.00 17.18
N MET A 466 -3.92 4.13 16.18
CA MET A 466 -3.04 2.98 15.87
C MET A 466 -1.55 3.38 15.83
N MET A 467 -1.22 4.58 15.32
CA MET A 467 0.17 5.09 15.26
C MET A 467 0.72 5.58 16.60
N LYS A 468 -0.11 5.63 17.64
CA LYS A 468 0.29 5.97 19.02
C LYS A 468 0.27 4.75 19.93
N ASP A 469 -0.78 3.95 19.85
CA ASP A 469 -0.97 2.70 20.58
C ASP A 469 -1.57 1.67 19.62
N SER A 470 -0.84 0.57 19.37
CA SER A 470 -1.21 -0.41 18.36
C SER A 470 -2.55 -1.12 18.64
N GLY A 471 -3.11 -0.98 19.84
CA GLY A 471 -4.42 -1.55 20.19
C GLY A 471 -5.64 -0.81 19.62
N ASP A 472 -5.48 0.44 19.17
CA ASP A 472 -6.58 1.30 18.68
C ASP A 472 -6.79 1.22 17.17
N ASP A 473 -7.86 1.82 16.64
CA ASP A 473 -8.01 2.04 15.19
C ASP A 473 -7.16 3.23 14.70
N PHE A 474 -6.91 3.32 13.40
CA PHE A 474 -6.32 4.52 12.81
C PHE A 474 -7.24 5.73 13.04
N CYS A 475 -6.66 6.87 13.46
CA CYS A 475 -7.41 8.11 13.59
C CYS A 475 -7.90 8.63 12.22
N PRO A 476 -8.86 9.56 12.15
CA PRO A 476 -9.45 10.00 10.86
C PRO A 476 -8.41 10.44 9.82
N VAL A 477 -7.37 11.16 10.25
CA VAL A 477 -6.29 11.62 9.36
C VAL A 477 -5.42 10.47 8.86
N CYS A 478 -5.08 9.53 9.74
CA CYS A 478 -4.35 8.33 9.34
C CYS A 478 -5.18 7.44 8.41
N ALA A 479 -6.47 7.27 8.71
CA ALA A 479 -7.39 6.48 7.89
C ALA A 479 -7.58 7.09 6.50
N GLU A 480 -7.67 8.42 6.39
CA GLU A 480 -7.66 9.13 5.10
C GLU A 480 -6.43 8.74 4.28
N GLN A 481 -5.25 8.81 4.89
CA GLN A 481 -4.01 8.53 4.17
C GLN A 481 -3.87 7.06 3.78
N MET A 482 -4.23 6.13 4.66
CA MET A 482 -4.32 4.71 4.31
C MET A 482 -5.25 4.49 3.11
N VAL A 483 -6.43 5.11 3.10
CA VAL A 483 -7.40 4.98 1.99
C VAL A 483 -6.87 5.58 0.68
N ARG A 484 -6.20 6.73 0.73
CA ARG A 484 -5.54 7.32 -0.45
C ARG A 484 -4.51 6.35 -1.04
N ARG A 485 -3.71 5.73 -0.19
CA ARG A 485 -2.70 4.74 -0.57
C ARG A 485 -3.32 3.43 -1.10
N PHE A 486 -4.49 3.03 -0.61
CA PHE A 486 -5.23 1.92 -1.22
C PHE A 486 -5.65 2.27 -2.65
N TYR A 487 -6.07 3.51 -2.89
CA TYR A 487 -6.60 3.95 -4.18
C TYR A 487 -5.53 4.32 -5.22
N SER A 488 -4.28 4.58 -4.80
CA SER A 488 -3.14 4.63 -5.72
C SER A 488 -2.64 3.25 -6.08
N GLY A 489 -2.72 2.29 -5.15
CA GLY A 489 -2.37 0.90 -5.40
C GLY A 489 -3.40 0.12 -6.20
N VAL A 490 -4.69 0.41 -6.06
CA VAL A 490 -5.80 -0.35 -6.66
C VAL A 490 -6.90 0.62 -7.08
N ASP A 491 -7.41 0.50 -8.31
CA ASP A 491 -8.62 1.25 -8.70
C ASP A 491 -9.77 0.85 -7.75
N PRO A 492 -10.35 1.76 -6.95
CA PRO A 492 -11.45 1.39 -6.07
C PRO A 492 -12.66 0.85 -6.84
N THR A 493 -12.88 1.30 -8.08
CA THR A 493 -13.89 0.70 -8.96
C THR A 493 -13.23 -0.36 -9.85
N PRO A 494 -13.96 -1.41 -10.26
CA PRO A 494 -13.39 -2.38 -11.19
C PRO A 494 -13.16 -1.68 -12.53
N ASN A 495 -11.93 -1.74 -13.06
CA ASN A 495 -11.51 -1.22 -14.37
C ASN A 495 -12.12 -2.06 -15.52
N GLU A 496 -13.44 -2.17 -15.51
CA GLU A 496 -14.25 -2.96 -16.43
C GLU A 496 -15.30 -2.05 -17.07
N ALA A 497 -15.66 -2.35 -18.32
CA ALA A 497 -16.76 -1.65 -18.98
C ALA A 497 -18.13 -1.96 -18.31
N LEU A 498 -19.10 -1.08 -18.54
CA LEU A 498 -20.51 -1.33 -18.20
C LEU A 498 -20.99 -2.68 -18.74
N VAL A 499 -21.51 -3.54 -17.86
CA VAL A 499 -22.00 -4.87 -18.24
C VAL A 499 -23.47 -4.78 -18.64
N VAL A 500 -23.80 -5.20 -19.85
CA VAL A 500 -25.19 -5.37 -20.30
C VAL A 500 -25.62 -6.81 -19.99
N GLU A 501 -26.29 -7.02 -18.85
CA GLU A 501 -26.62 -8.36 -18.34
C GLU A 501 -27.82 -8.99 -19.03
N ARG A 502 -28.75 -8.17 -19.52
CA ARG A 502 -29.97 -8.64 -20.20
C ARG A 502 -30.32 -7.74 -21.38
N VAL A 503 -30.52 -8.38 -22.52
CA VAL A 503 -31.10 -7.77 -23.72
C VAL A 503 -32.41 -8.49 -24.02
N SER A 504 -33.51 -7.74 -23.96
CA SER A 504 -34.83 -8.13 -24.47
C SER A 504 -35.24 -7.17 -25.58
N PRO A 505 -36.22 -7.52 -26.43
CA PRO A 505 -36.75 -6.56 -27.42
C PRO A 505 -37.10 -5.23 -26.72
N GLY A 506 -36.46 -4.14 -27.15
CA GLY A 506 -36.73 -2.78 -26.66
C GLY A 506 -36.24 -2.42 -25.26
N VAL A 507 -35.59 -3.34 -24.52
CA VAL A 507 -35.13 -3.07 -23.14
C VAL A 507 -33.75 -3.69 -22.89
N ILE A 508 -32.88 -2.90 -22.30
CA ILE A 508 -31.58 -3.33 -21.78
C ILE A 508 -31.55 -3.18 -20.24
N GLU A 509 -30.79 -4.04 -19.58
CA GLU A 509 -30.40 -3.87 -18.18
C GLU A 509 -28.87 -3.74 -18.12
N ALA A 510 -28.40 -2.54 -17.80
CA ALA A 510 -26.99 -2.23 -17.62
C ALA A 510 -26.63 -2.29 -16.13
N ARG A 511 -25.41 -2.73 -15.84
CA ARG A 511 -24.87 -2.84 -14.49
C ARG A 511 -23.48 -2.25 -14.45
N VAL A 512 -23.21 -1.43 -13.41
CA VAL A 512 -21.84 -1.04 -13.08
C VAL A 512 -21.11 -2.27 -12.53
N PRO A 513 -19.94 -2.64 -13.07
CA PRO A 513 -19.13 -3.71 -12.51
C PRO A 513 -18.88 -3.40 -11.03
N ARG A 514 -18.95 -4.41 -10.16
CA ARG A 514 -18.87 -4.20 -8.71
C ARG A 514 -17.71 -5.01 -8.16
N ARG A 515 -16.87 -4.37 -7.34
CA ARG A 515 -16.18 -5.05 -6.25
C ARG A 515 -17.21 -5.17 -5.11
N ASP A 516 -17.33 -6.34 -4.52
CA ASP A 516 -18.40 -6.64 -3.54
C ASP A 516 -18.16 -5.90 -2.20
N ALA A 517 -18.54 -4.62 -2.15
CA ALA A 517 -18.55 -3.81 -0.94
C ALA A 517 -19.90 -3.08 -0.78
N PRO A 518 -20.89 -3.69 -0.10
CA PRO A 518 -22.20 -3.08 0.11
C PRO A 518 -22.07 -1.71 0.78
N GLY A 519 -22.49 -0.65 0.11
CA GLY A 519 -22.53 0.70 0.67
C GLY A 519 -21.25 1.52 0.55
N ARG A 520 -20.21 1.04 -0.15
CA ARG A 520 -19.03 1.87 -0.47
C ARG A 520 -19.30 2.89 -1.58
N TYR A 521 -20.19 2.56 -2.52
CA TYR A 521 -20.46 3.43 -3.66
C TYR A 521 -21.95 3.75 -3.83
N ALA A 522 -22.24 5.03 -4.08
CA ALA A 522 -23.49 5.47 -4.66
C ALA A 522 -23.35 5.52 -6.19
N VAL A 523 -24.34 4.98 -6.90
CA VAL A 523 -24.38 5.04 -8.37
C VAL A 523 -25.59 5.85 -8.80
N THR A 524 -25.38 6.88 -9.61
CA THR A 524 -26.43 7.67 -10.25
C THR A 524 -26.37 7.51 -11.76
N TRP A 525 -27.49 7.17 -12.38
CA TRP A 525 -27.58 6.96 -13.83
C TRP A 525 -28.18 8.16 -14.53
N TYR A 526 -27.61 8.51 -15.68
CA TYR A 526 -28.03 9.58 -16.56
C TYR A 526 -28.23 9.07 -17.99
N LEU A 527 -29.22 9.61 -18.68
CA LEU A 527 -29.37 9.53 -20.13
C LEU A 527 -29.22 10.96 -20.68
N GLY A 528 -28.12 11.22 -21.38
CA GLY A 528 -27.62 12.57 -21.62
C GLY A 528 -27.40 13.29 -20.28
N ASP A 529 -28.02 14.45 -20.12
CA ASP A 529 -27.93 15.24 -18.87
C ASP A 529 -29.02 14.87 -17.85
N ARG A 530 -29.95 13.96 -18.18
CA ARG A 530 -31.11 13.67 -17.35
C ARG A 530 -30.88 12.46 -16.46
N LYS A 531 -31.05 12.62 -15.15
CA LYS A 531 -31.05 11.51 -14.19
C LYS A 531 -32.22 10.55 -14.46
N ILE A 532 -31.92 9.26 -14.59
CA ILE A 532 -32.90 8.19 -14.88
C ILE A 532 -33.02 7.14 -13.76
N GLY A 533 -32.09 7.12 -12.82
CA GLY A 533 -32.15 6.17 -11.70
C GLY A 533 -30.92 6.22 -10.80
N GLU A 534 -30.95 5.35 -9.78
CA GLU A 534 -29.90 5.18 -8.78
C GLU A 534 -29.72 3.69 -8.47
N GLY A 535 -28.55 3.35 -7.94
CA GLY A 535 -28.17 1.98 -7.60
C GLY A 535 -27.40 1.31 -8.73
N ALA A 536 -26.71 0.22 -8.44
CA ALA A 536 -25.72 -0.31 -9.38
C ALA A 536 -26.30 -1.08 -10.59
N ARG A 537 -27.62 -1.11 -10.79
CA ARG A 537 -28.27 -1.61 -12.02
C ARG A 537 -29.28 -0.59 -12.51
N GLN A 538 -29.37 -0.42 -13.81
CA GLN A 538 -30.36 0.43 -14.46
C GLN A 538 -30.99 -0.27 -15.65
N ARG A 539 -32.32 -0.26 -15.69
CA ARG A 539 -33.08 -0.66 -16.89
C ARG A 539 -33.33 0.55 -17.77
N VAL A 540 -33.11 0.38 -19.06
CA VAL A 540 -33.39 1.40 -20.08
C VAL A 540 -34.24 0.75 -21.16
N GLY A 541 -35.39 1.36 -21.46
CA GLY A 541 -36.28 0.96 -22.54
C GLY A 541 -36.68 2.14 -23.41
N GLY A 542 -37.46 1.91 -24.47
CA GLY A 542 -37.91 2.98 -25.37
C GLY A 542 -38.63 4.14 -24.66
N ALA A 543 -39.45 3.85 -23.65
CA ALA A 543 -40.16 4.86 -22.86
C ALA A 543 -39.24 5.60 -21.86
N THR A 544 -38.00 5.14 -21.67
CA THR A 544 -36.99 5.89 -20.92
C THR A 544 -36.52 7.12 -21.70
N PHE A 545 -36.62 7.13 -23.04
CA PHE A 545 -36.29 8.27 -23.89
C PHE A 545 -37.48 9.23 -24.01
N THR A 546 -37.15 10.51 -24.13
CA THR A 546 -38.03 11.66 -24.34
C THR A 546 -37.80 12.24 -25.73
N ASP A 547 -38.72 13.08 -26.19
CA ASP A 547 -38.61 13.73 -27.52
C ASP A 547 -37.35 14.59 -27.67
N ALA A 548 -36.73 15.03 -26.56
CA ALA A 548 -35.51 15.85 -26.55
C ALA A 548 -34.25 15.05 -26.91
N GLU A 549 -34.23 13.74 -26.61
CA GLU A 549 -33.11 12.85 -26.88
C GLU A 549 -33.10 12.35 -28.34
N GLY A 550 -34.22 12.50 -29.05
CA GLY A 550 -34.35 12.24 -30.49
C GLY A 550 -34.09 10.78 -30.92
N SER A 551 -33.97 10.54 -32.23
CA SER A 551 -33.58 9.24 -32.80
C SER A 551 -32.05 9.08 -32.92
N GLY A 552 -31.29 9.92 -32.21
CA GLY A 552 -29.83 9.97 -32.25
C GLY A 552 -29.19 9.07 -31.20
N TRP A 553 -27.86 9.01 -31.22
CA TRP A 553 -27.10 8.39 -30.15
C TRP A 553 -27.05 9.30 -28.94
N VAL A 554 -27.30 8.75 -27.76
CA VAL A 554 -27.34 9.44 -26.48
C VAL A 554 -26.44 8.72 -25.48
N GLU A 555 -25.74 9.49 -24.65
CA GLU A 555 -24.88 8.95 -23.60
C GLU A 555 -25.75 8.32 -22.49
N LEU A 556 -25.58 7.04 -22.21
CA LEU A 556 -26.02 6.39 -20.98
C LEU A 556 -24.82 6.37 -20.03
N ARG A 557 -24.87 7.18 -18.99
CA ARG A 557 -23.76 7.41 -18.07
C ARG A 557 -24.11 6.94 -16.66
N ALA A 558 -23.27 6.12 -16.06
CA ALA A 558 -23.31 5.80 -14.63
C ALA A 558 -22.20 6.58 -13.93
N GLN A 559 -22.59 7.50 -13.06
CA GLN A 559 -21.67 8.22 -12.17
C GLN A 559 -21.61 7.48 -10.84
N VAL A 560 -20.41 7.05 -10.47
CA VAL A 560 -20.12 6.32 -9.24
C VAL A 560 -19.40 7.27 -8.30
N THR A 561 -19.91 7.42 -7.09
CA THR A 561 -19.30 8.25 -6.05
C THR A 561 -19.06 7.40 -4.81
N ASN A 562 -17.84 7.44 -4.29
CA ASN A 562 -17.50 6.81 -3.02
C ASN A 562 -18.27 7.48 -1.88
N THR A 563 -18.90 6.68 -1.02
CA THR A 563 -19.73 7.12 0.10
C THR A 563 -19.08 6.86 1.46
N THR A 564 -17.83 6.41 1.51
CA THR A 564 -17.13 6.26 2.79
C THR A 564 -16.64 7.60 3.31
N ASP A 565 -16.90 7.89 4.60
CA ASP A 565 -16.54 9.14 5.28
C ASP A 565 -15.04 9.22 5.65
N PHE A 566 -14.14 8.59 4.88
CA PHE A 566 -12.70 8.56 5.19
C PHE A 566 -11.90 9.72 4.61
N LEU A 567 -12.47 10.51 3.70
CA LEU A 567 -11.72 11.56 2.98
C LEU A 567 -12.30 12.93 3.33
N ALA A 568 -11.49 13.82 3.91
CA ALA A 568 -11.93 15.20 4.20
C ALA A 568 -11.96 16.08 2.94
N SER A 569 -11.25 15.67 1.89
CA SER A 569 -11.24 16.35 0.60
C SER A 569 -11.46 15.37 -0.55
N ASP A 570 -12.03 15.87 -1.66
CA ASP A 570 -12.27 15.05 -2.85
C ASP A 570 -10.95 14.46 -3.38
N HIS A 571 -10.90 13.14 -3.55
CA HIS A 571 -9.81 12.42 -4.20
C HIS A 571 -10.25 11.94 -5.60
N PRO A 572 -9.45 12.03 -6.67
CA PRO A 572 -9.90 11.68 -8.02
C PRO A 572 -10.50 10.27 -8.15
N ALA A 573 -9.92 9.29 -7.45
CA ALA A 573 -10.42 7.91 -7.41
C ALA A 573 -11.77 7.71 -6.68
N VAL A 574 -12.40 8.78 -6.15
CA VAL A 574 -13.72 8.68 -5.51
C VAL A 574 -14.87 8.86 -6.48
N ASN A 575 -14.58 9.28 -7.72
CA ASN A 575 -15.59 9.61 -8.72
C ASN A 575 -15.27 8.96 -10.05
N ASP A 576 -15.95 7.88 -10.36
CA ASP A 576 -15.83 7.20 -11.64
C ASP A 576 -17.05 7.40 -12.51
N THR A 577 -16.80 7.41 -13.82
CA THR A 577 -17.85 7.56 -14.82
C THR A 577 -17.74 6.45 -15.84
N PHE A 578 -18.78 5.64 -15.89
CA PHE A 578 -18.92 4.61 -16.91
C PHE A 578 -19.92 5.06 -17.96
N THR A 579 -19.56 4.94 -19.22
CA THR A 579 -20.40 5.39 -20.34
C THR A 579 -20.65 4.26 -21.35
N LEU A 580 -21.90 4.21 -21.81
CA LEU A 580 -22.34 3.46 -23.00
C LEU A 580 -23.13 4.43 -23.88
N TRP A 581 -23.09 4.28 -25.20
CA TRP A 581 -23.95 5.04 -26.09
C TRP A 581 -25.15 4.18 -26.48
N VAL A 582 -26.34 4.76 -26.34
CA VAL A 582 -27.62 4.11 -26.65
C VAL A 582 -28.37 4.92 -27.71
N LYS A 583 -29.08 4.24 -28.61
CA LYS A 583 -29.95 4.88 -29.60
C LYS A 583 -31.30 4.18 -29.61
N ARG A 584 -32.38 4.96 -29.50
CA ARG A 584 -33.75 4.47 -29.70
C ARG A 584 -34.09 4.46 -31.19
N GLU A 585 -34.71 3.39 -31.63
CA GLU A 585 -35.38 3.30 -32.92
C GLU A 585 -36.84 3.00 -32.66
N ASP A 586 -37.70 3.96 -33.01
CA ASP A 586 -39.13 3.88 -32.76
C ASP A 586 -39.74 2.63 -33.43
N ALA A 587 -40.77 2.07 -32.80
CA ALA A 587 -41.50 0.95 -33.36
C ALA A 587 -42.02 1.26 -34.79
N PRO A 588 -41.94 0.32 -35.74
CA PRO A 588 -42.40 0.52 -37.12
C PRO A 588 -43.90 0.78 -37.26
#